data_AF-A0A495MK28-F1
#
_entry.id   AF-A0A495MK28-F1
#
_cell.length_a   1.000
_cell.length_b   1.000
_cell.length_c   1.000
_cell.angle_alpha   90.00
_cell.angle_beta   90.00
_cell.angle_gamma   90.00
#
_symmetry.space_group_name_H-M   'P 1'
#
loop_
_entity.id
_entity.type
_entity.pdbx_description
1 polymer ?
#
loop_
_entity_poly.entity_id
_entity_poly.type
_entity_poly.pdbx_seq_one_letter_code
_entity_poly.pdbx_strand_id
1 'polypeptide(L)'
;MENFDSEKMAYDKAKKKAKEIRSFYFNLTCYCVVIPILIVINLVFVPQFHWFWFSMLGWGTGLLCHGMAAFGYNPFLGRNWEEKKLKQFMEEEKQKQHYYNQKYK
;
A
#
# COMPACT_ATOMS: atom_id res chain seq x y z
N MET A 1 -26.29 9.58 -15.41
CA MET A 1 -24.95 10.02 -14.95
C MET A 1 -24.47 9.21 -13.75
N GLU A 2 -25.29 8.97 -12.72
CA GLU A 2 -24.89 8.20 -11.51
C GLU A 2 -24.22 6.84 -11.77
N ASN A 3 -24.64 6.08 -12.78
CA ASN A 3 -24.05 4.77 -13.06
C ASN A 3 -22.59 4.87 -13.56
N PHE A 4 -22.31 5.88 -14.38
CA PHE A 4 -20.98 6.09 -14.96
C PHE A 4 -19.95 6.55 -13.92
N ASP A 5 -20.38 7.40 -12.98
CA ASP A 5 -19.53 7.88 -11.89
C ASP A 5 -19.23 6.76 -10.88
N SER A 6 -20.22 5.90 -10.60
CA SER A 6 -20.08 4.69 -9.77
C SER A 6 -19.07 3.70 -10.36
N GLU A 7 -19.19 3.36 -11.65
CA GLU A 7 -18.28 2.43 -12.33
C GLU A 7 -16.85 2.95 -12.37
N LYS A 8 -16.65 4.24 -12.69
CA LYS A 8 -15.33 4.87 -12.71
C LYS A 8 -14.66 4.82 -11.33
N MET A 9 -15.43 5.08 -10.26
CA MET A 9 -14.91 5.08 -8.90
C MET A 9 -14.52 3.68 -8.42
N ALA A 10 -15.33 2.66 -8.76
CA ALA A 10 -15.00 1.26 -8.50
C ALA A 10 -13.73 0.81 -9.25
N TYR A 11 -13.60 1.22 -10.53
CA TYR A 11 -12.43 0.95 -11.35
C TYR A 11 -11.16 1.61 -10.80
N ASP A 12 -11.23 2.90 -10.44
CA ASP A 12 -10.09 3.64 -9.89
C ASP A 12 -9.64 3.04 -8.54
N LYS A 13 -10.58 2.58 -7.71
CA LYS A 13 -10.28 1.87 -6.45
C LYS A 13 -9.57 0.54 -6.70
N ALA A 14 -10.07 -0.27 -7.64
CA ALA A 14 -9.46 -1.54 -8.01
C ALA A 14 -8.04 -1.33 -8.58
N LYS A 15 -7.87 -0.32 -9.44
CA LYS A 15 -6.57 0.05 -10.02
C LYS A 15 -5.57 0.50 -8.96
N LYS A 16 -6.00 1.30 -7.98
CA LYS A 16 -5.15 1.76 -6.88
C LYS A 16 -4.67 0.57 -6.03
N LYS A 17 -5.58 -0.34 -5.67
CA LYS A 17 -5.24 -1.58 -4.95
C LYS A 17 -4.26 -2.45 -5.72
N ALA A 18 -4.49 -2.66 -7.02
CA ALA A 18 -3.58 -3.42 -7.86
C ALA A 18 -2.17 -2.79 -7.93
N LYS A 19 -2.10 -1.45 -7.98
CA LYS A 19 -0.82 -0.72 -7.97
C LYS A 19 -0.06 -0.88 -6.65
N GLU A 20 -0.74 -0.78 -5.52
CA GLU A 20 -0.14 -0.98 -4.19
C GLU A 20 0.40 -2.40 -4.02
N ILE A 21 -0.40 -3.40 -4.39
CA ILE A 21 0.00 -4.81 -4.37
C ILE A 21 1.23 -5.04 -5.27
N ARG A 22 1.23 -4.48 -6.48
CA ARG A 22 2.38 -4.60 -7.39
C ARG A 22 3.65 -3.96 -6.83
N SER A 23 3.54 -2.80 -6.18
CA SER A 23 4.67 -2.13 -5.52
C SER A 23 5.24 -2.97 -4.37
N PHE A 24 4.37 -3.60 -3.59
CA PHE A 24 4.77 -4.54 -2.54
C PHE A 24 5.54 -5.73 -3.11
N TYR A 25 5.01 -6.38 -4.15
CA TYR A 25 5.68 -7.53 -4.78
C TYR A 25 7.05 -7.16 -5.35
N PHE A 26 7.21 -5.95 -5.91
CA PHE A 26 8.51 -5.49 -6.38
C PHE A 26 9.52 -5.39 -5.23
N ASN A 27 9.14 -4.76 -4.12
CA ASN A 27 9.99 -4.66 -2.93
C ASN A 27 10.30 -6.04 -2.34
N LEU A 28 9.32 -6.94 -2.27
CA LEU A 28 9.49 -8.32 -1.80
C LEU A 28 10.46 -9.11 -2.69
N THR A 29 10.33 -8.97 -4.01
CA THR A 29 11.23 -9.62 -4.96
C THR A 29 12.65 -9.10 -4.79
N CYS A 30 12.83 -7.78 -4.71
CA CYS A 30 14.14 -7.17 -4.43
C CYS A 30 14.72 -7.70 -3.12
N TYR A 31 13.91 -7.79 -2.05
CA TYR A 31 14.33 -8.35 -0.77
C TYR A 31 14.79 -9.80 -0.89
N CYS A 32 14.02 -10.66 -1.56
CA CYS A 32 14.36 -12.07 -1.79
C CYS A 32 15.64 -12.27 -2.62
N VAL A 33 16.01 -11.31 -3.48
CA VAL A 33 17.25 -11.38 -4.28
C VAL A 33 18.44 -10.77 -3.53
N VAL A 34 18.26 -9.62 -2.89
CA VAL A 34 19.33 -8.86 -2.24
C VAL A 34 19.80 -9.55 -0.95
N ILE A 35 18.90 -10.15 -0.17
CA ILE A 35 19.27 -10.81 1.09
C ILE A 35 20.21 -12.01 0.88
N PRO A 36 19.94 -12.97 -0.04
CA PRO A 36 20.90 -14.03 -0.35
C PRO A 36 22.26 -13.52 -0.82
N ILE A 37 22.28 -12.47 -1.66
CA ILE A 37 23.54 -11.85 -2.12
C ILE A 37 24.32 -11.30 -0.92
N LEU A 38 23.66 -10.60 0.00
CA LEU A 38 24.27 -10.08 1.22
C LEU A 38 24.79 -11.20 2.14
N ILE A 39 24.06 -12.30 2.26
CA ILE A 39 24.48 -13.47 3.04
C ILE A 39 25.76 -14.05 2.43
N VAL A 40 25.81 -14.25 1.11
CA VAL A 40 27.01 -14.77 0.43
C VAL A 40 28.20 -13.83 0.63
N ILE A 41 28.02 -12.52 0.43
CA ILE A 41 29.08 -11.52 0.66
C ILE A 41 29.56 -11.58 2.12
N ASN A 42 28.65 -11.64 3.08
CA ASN A 42 29.02 -11.69 4.48
C ASN A 42 29.84 -12.94 4.81
N LEU A 43 29.40 -14.12 4.35
CA LEU A 43 30.08 -15.38 4.60
C LEU A 43 31.45 -15.45 3.91
N VAL A 44 31.62 -14.80 2.74
CA VAL A 44 32.89 -14.78 2.00
C VAL A 44 33.89 -13.81 2.62
N PHE A 45 33.48 -12.58 2.93
CA PHE A 45 34.40 -11.52 3.35
C PHE A 45 34.59 -11.44 4.87
N VAL A 46 33.54 -11.69 5.66
CA VAL A 46 33.56 -11.54 7.12
C VAL A 46 32.75 -12.66 7.80
N PRO A 47 33.18 -13.93 7.69
CA PRO A 47 32.43 -15.07 8.25
C PRO A 47 32.30 -15.04 9.78
N GLN A 48 33.17 -14.28 10.45
CA GLN A 48 33.18 -14.17 11.91
C GLN A 48 32.05 -13.26 12.45
N PHE A 49 31.47 -12.39 11.62
CA PHE A 49 30.46 -11.42 12.05
C PHE A 49 29.31 -11.31 11.05
N HIS A 50 28.15 -11.82 11.44
CA HIS A 50 26.98 -12.00 10.58
C HIS A 50 26.12 -10.73 10.50
N TRP A 51 26.67 -9.65 9.94
CA TRP A 51 25.98 -8.36 9.89
C TRP A 51 24.72 -8.34 9.02
N PHE A 52 24.53 -9.34 8.14
CA PHE A 52 23.33 -9.44 7.30
C PHE A 52 22.03 -9.50 8.11
N TRP A 53 22.07 -9.93 9.38
CA TRP A 53 20.91 -9.93 10.28
C TRP A 53 20.32 -8.53 10.46
N PHE A 54 21.15 -7.49 10.54
CA PHE A 54 20.67 -6.11 10.68
C PHE A 54 19.97 -5.64 9.41
N SER A 55 20.50 -5.97 8.23
CA SER A 55 19.85 -5.66 6.95
C SER A 55 18.56 -6.44 6.75
N MET A 56 18.55 -7.73 7.11
CA MET A 56 17.38 -8.59 7.04
C MET A 56 16.27 -8.09 7.97
N LEU A 57 16.56 -7.87 9.26
CA LEU A 57 15.56 -7.45 10.23
C LEU A 57 15.12 -6.01 10.01
N GLY A 58 16.04 -5.08 9.75
CA GLY A 58 15.71 -3.68 9.52
C GLY A 58 14.85 -3.48 8.28
N TRP A 59 15.28 -4.04 7.14
CA TRP A 59 14.56 -3.88 5.89
C TRP A 59 13.30 -4.78 5.82
N GLY A 60 13.38 -5.99 6.40
CA GLY A 60 12.26 -6.92 6.51
C GLY A 60 11.10 -6.36 7.33
N THR A 61 11.37 -5.60 8.40
CA THR A 61 10.30 -4.93 9.18
C THR A 61 9.54 -3.90 8.34
N GLY A 62 10.25 -3.10 7.53
CA GLY A 62 9.63 -2.16 6.60
C GLY A 62 8.80 -2.86 5.52
N LEU A 63 9.30 -3.98 5.01
CA LEU A 63 8.58 -4.83 4.05
C LEU A 63 7.30 -5.40 4.65
N LEU A 64 7.33 -5.90 5.89
CA LEU A 64 6.14 -6.39 6.60
C LEU A 64 5.10 -5.29 6.78
N CYS A 65 5.51 -4.09 7.20
CA CYS A 65 4.61 -2.94 7.31
C CYS A 65 3.98 -2.56 5.96
N HIS A 66 4.76 -2.55 4.88
CA HIS A 66 4.26 -2.25 3.54
C HIS A 66 3.31 -3.34 3.02
N GLY A 67 3.60 -4.61 3.29
CA GLY A 67 2.74 -5.74 2.93
C GLY A 67 1.41 -5.69 3.67
N MET A 68 1.45 -5.49 4.98
CA MET A 68 0.25 -5.28 5.80
C MET A 68 -0.64 -4.16 5.22
N ALA A 69 -0.04 -3.01 4.86
CA ALA A 69 -0.76 -1.93 4.20
C ALA A 69 -1.35 -2.33 2.83
N ALA A 70 -0.56 -3.00 1.97
CA ALA A 70 -0.98 -3.41 0.62
C ALA A 70 -2.15 -4.42 0.64
N PHE A 71 -2.18 -5.32 1.63
CA PHE A 71 -3.28 -6.28 1.82
C PHE A 71 -4.47 -5.71 2.62
N GLY A 72 -4.46 -4.41 2.94
CA GLY A 72 -5.56 -3.75 3.67
C GLY A 72 -5.62 -4.11 5.15
N TYR A 73 -4.56 -4.70 5.68
CA TYR A 73 -4.38 -4.99 7.10
C TYR A 73 -3.59 -3.83 7.71
N ASN A 74 -4.25 -2.70 7.96
CA ASN A 74 -3.56 -1.58 8.60
C ASN A 74 -3.45 -1.88 10.11
N PRO A 75 -2.25 -2.17 10.67
CA PRO A 75 -2.11 -2.57 12.07
C PRO A 75 -2.61 -1.49 13.06
N PHE A 76 -2.70 -0.24 12.61
CA PHE A 76 -3.18 0.89 13.42
C PHE A 76 -4.64 1.29 13.17
N LEU A 77 -5.21 1.03 11.99
CA LEU A 77 -6.50 1.65 11.59
C LEU A 77 -7.59 0.65 11.17
N GLY A 78 -7.27 -0.64 11.06
CA GLY A 78 -8.27 -1.69 10.80
C GLY A 78 -8.91 -1.63 9.41
N ARG A 79 -9.44 -2.78 8.97
CA ARG A 79 -9.98 -2.98 7.61
C ARG A 79 -11.23 -2.12 7.32
N ASN A 80 -11.96 -1.68 8.35
CA ASN A 80 -13.19 -0.90 8.23
C ASN A 80 -12.97 0.62 8.06
N TRP A 81 -11.78 1.15 8.38
CA TRP A 81 -11.52 2.58 8.27
C TRP A 81 -11.47 3.03 6.80
N GLU A 82 -10.90 2.21 5.92
CA GLU A 82 -10.77 2.51 4.50
C GLU A 82 -12.14 2.67 3.84
N GLU A 83 -13.08 1.79 4.18
CA GLU A 83 -14.44 1.78 3.65
C GLU A 83 -15.27 2.95 4.21
N LYS A 84 -15.10 3.28 5.49
CA LYS A 84 -15.70 4.48 6.11
C LYS A 84 -15.19 5.77 5.47
N LYS A 85 -13.88 5.90 5.25
CA LYS A 85 -13.31 7.10 4.63
C LYS A 85 -13.75 7.27 3.19
N LEU A 86 -13.84 6.18 2.43
CA LEU A 86 -14.35 6.24 1.07
C LEU A 86 -15.81 6.71 1.03
N LYS A 87 -16.66 6.20 1.94
CA LYS A 87 -18.05 6.69 2.09
C LYS A 87 -18.09 8.18 2.41
N GLN A 88 -17.27 8.62 3.37
CA GLN A 88 -17.19 10.03 3.75
C GLN A 88 -16.80 10.93 2.56
N PHE A 89 -15.78 10.55 1.79
CA PHE A 89 -15.37 11.31 0.60
C PHE A 89 -16.47 11.41 -0.47
N MET A 90 -17.20 10.31 -0.72
CA MET A 90 -18.33 10.34 -1.66
C MET A 90 -19.45 11.27 -1.20
N GLU A 91 -19.72 11.29 0.10
CA GLU A 91 -20.74 12.17 0.69
C GLU A 91 -20.34 13.65 0.61
N GLU A 92 -19.07 13.96 0.88
CA GLU A 92 -18.50 15.31 0.74
C GLU A 92 -18.53 15.81 -0.71
N GLU A 93 -18.19 14.95 -1.69
CA GLU A 93 -18.28 15.27 -3.13
C GLU A 93 -19.73 15.55 -3.55
N LYS A 94 -20.68 14.69 -3.14
CA LYS A 94 -22.11 14.90 -3.41
C LYS A 94 -22.62 16.20 -2.81
N GLN A 95 -22.24 16.53 -1.58
CA GLN A 95 -22.62 17.79 -0.93
C GLN A 95 -22.04 19.01 -1.64
N LYS A 96 -20.76 18.97 -2.03
CA LYS A 96 -20.11 20.04 -2.82
C LYS A 96 -20.82 20.27 -4.14
N GLN A 97 -21.16 19.20 -4.85
CA GLN A 97 -21.81 19.30 -6.15
C GLN A 97 -23.24 19.84 -6.02
N HIS A 98 -23.97 19.45 -4.97
CA HIS A 98 -25.28 20.02 -4.65
C HIS A 98 -25.19 21.51 -4.31
N TYR A 99 -24.21 21.93 -3.50
CA TYR A 99 -23.98 23.35 -3.19
C TYR A 99 -23.64 24.17 -4.44
N TYR A 100 -22.77 23.67 -5.32
CA TYR A 100 -22.44 24.33 -6.59
C TYR A 100 -23.67 24.48 -7.48
N ASN A 101 -24.48 23.42 -7.62
CA ASN A 101 -25.69 23.43 -8.43
C ASN A 101 -26.80 24.34 -7.87
N GLN A 102 -26.78 24.69 -6.58
CA GLN A 102 -27.71 25.68 -6.01
C GLN A 102 -27.21 27.11 -6.13
N LYS A 103 -25.89 27.34 -6.15
CA LYS A 103 -25.31 28.69 -6.14
C LYS A 103 -25.20 29.32 -7.53
N TYR A 104 -25.07 28.50 -8.58
CA TYR A 104 -24.83 28.95 -9.95
C TYR A 104 -25.98 28.63 -10.91
N LYS A 105 -27.17 28.41 -10.36
CA LYS A 105 -28.42 28.14 -11.08
C LYS A 105 -29.44 29.21 -10.71
#